data_AF-A0AAD6XPD6-F1
#
_entry.id   AF-A0AAD6XPD6-F1
#
_cell.length_a   1.000
_cell.length_b   1.000
_cell.length_c   1.000
_cell.angle_alpha   90.00
_cell.angle_beta   90.00
_cell.angle_gamma   90.00
#
_symmetry.space_group_name_H-M   'P 1'
#
loop_
_entity.id
_entity.type
_entity.pdbx_description
1 polymer ?
#
loop_
_entity_poly.entity_id
_entity_poly.type
_entity_poly.pdbx_seq_one_letter_code
_entity_poly.pdbx_strand_id
1 'polypeptide(L)'
;MLATAALLLLGASHVVAASEVYNTFDGSGFPACNAVAKVYRPSTVDEMVAIVKSASVQGVPVRASGNAHMWYDTMCSDDPSTIIIKTDAVNGISDLQMSGGVCHGY
;
A
#
# COMPACT_ATOMS: atom_id res chain seq x y z
N MET A 1 0.67 59.10 -16.99
CA MET A 1 1.35 57.79 -16.78
C MET A 1 1.30 57.47 -15.31
N LEU A 2 0.52 56.46 -14.90
CA LEU A 2 0.75 55.66 -13.68
C LEU A 2 -0.31 54.55 -13.67
N ALA A 3 0.06 53.39 -14.19
CA ALA A 3 -0.74 52.17 -14.14
C ALA A 3 -0.45 51.47 -12.81
N THR A 4 -1.46 51.36 -11.95
CA THR A 4 -1.41 50.57 -10.72
C THR A 4 -1.62 49.09 -11.07
N ALA A 5 -0.54 48.31 -11.03
CA ALA A 5 -0.62 46.86 -11.14
C ALA A 5 -1.08 46.27 -9.79
N ALA A 6 -2.26 45.66 -9.77
CA ALA A 6 -2.73 44.87 -8.64
C ALA A 6 -2.09 43.47 -8.71
N LEU A 7 -1.20 43.18 -7.78
CA LEU A 7 -0.55 41.87 -7.64
C LEU A 7 -1.50 40.90 -6.92
N LEU A 8 -2.18 40.03 -7.68
CA LEU A 8 -2.98 38.94 -7.14
C LEU A 8 -2.05 37.86 -6.57
N LEU A 9 -1.93 37.80 -5.24
CA LEU A 9 -1.31 36.69 -4.52
C LEU A 9 -2.21 35.45 -4.63
N LEU A 10 -1.99 34.60 -5.65
CA LEU A 10 -2.52 33.23 -5.65
C LEU A 10 -1.81 32.47 -4.52
N GLY A 11 -2.44 32.39 -3.35
CA GLY A 11 -2.02 31.48 -2.29
C GLY A 11 -2.13 30.06 -2.78
N ALA A 12 -0.99 29.38 -2.98
CA ALA A 12 -0.98 27.95 -3.27
C ALA A 12 -1.46 27.21 -2.00
N SER A 13 -2.73 26.79 -2.00
CA SER A 13 -3.22 25.81 -1.04
C SER A 13 -2.45 24.51 -1.28
N HIS A 14 -1.43 24.26 -0.47
CA HIS A 14 -0.72 22.99 -0.47
C HIS A 14 -1.68 21.95 0.10
N VAL A 15 -2.20 21.07 -0.76
CA VAL A 15 -2.93 19.88 -0.32
C VAL A 15 -1.89 18.99 0.38
N VAL A 16 -1.93 18.95 1.71
CA VAL A 16 -1.13 18.00 2.47
C VAL A 16 -1.71 16.62 2.17
N ALA A 17 -1.00 15.83 1.37
CA ALA A 17 -1.34 14.43 1.17
C ALA A 17 -1.19 13.71 2.52
N ALA A 18 -2.26 13.09 3.01
CA ALA A 18 -2.18 12.24 4.18
C ALA A 18 -1.30 11.03 3.84
N SER A 19 -0.28 10.77 4.68
CA SER A 19 0.55 9.58 4.60
C SER A 19 0.52 8.84 5.94
N GLU A 20 0.65 7.52 5.89
CA GLU A 20 0.75 6.68 7.08
C GLU A 20 2.07 5.92 7.16
N VAL A 21 2.48 5.59 8.38
CA VAL A 21 3.63 4.70 8.64
C VAL A 21 3.15 3.26 8.50
N TYR A 22 3.81 2.50 7.63
CA TYR A 22 3.59 1.06 7.51
C TYR A 22 4.66 0.33 8.31
N ASN A 23 4.28 -0.30 9.42
CA ASN A 23 5.23 -0.99 10.29
C ASN A 23 5.56 -2.40 9.78
N THR A 24 6.72 -2.92 10.20
CA THR A 24 7.10 -4.33 10.06
C THR A 24 6.16 -5.23 10.86
N PHE A 25 6.39 -6.54 10.77
CA PHE A 25 5.74 -7.54 11.62
C PHE A 25 5.81 -7.20 13.12
N ASP A 26 6.90 -6.58 13.57
CA ASP A 26 7.17 -6.28 14.99
C ASP A 26 6.22 -5.21 15.56
N GLY A 27 5.48 -4.51 14.68
CA GLY A 27 4.44 -3.58 15.05
C GLY A 27 4.93 -2.15 15.26
N SER A 28 4.16 -1.37 16.02
CA SER A 28 4.38 0.07 16.17
C SER A 28 5.80 0.38 16.69
N GLY A 29 6.48 1.33 16.04
CA GLY A 29 7.85 1.72 16.38
C GLY A 29 8.92 1.02 15.54
N PHE A 30 8.52 0.05 14.72
CA PHE A 30 9.38 -0.63 13.76
C PHE A 30 8.88 -0.30 12.34
N PRO A 31 9.14 0.91 11.81
CA PRO A 31 8.66 1.29 10.50
C PRO A 31 9.34 0.44 9.41
N ALA A 32 8.52 -0.17 8.55
CA ALA A 32 8.99 -0.72 7.29
C ALA A 32 8.94 0.32 6.16
N CYS A 33 7.95 1.22 6.24
CA CYS A 33 7.91 2.48 5.50
C CYS A 33 7.48 3.61 6.42
N ASN A 34 8.19 4.73 6.33
CA ASN A 34 7.91 5.97 7.02
C ASN A 34 6.76 6.75 6.39
N ALA A 35 6.55 6.59 5.07
CA ALA A 35 5.46 7.27 4.36
C ALA A 35 4.90 6.40 3.23
N VAL A 36 3.60 6.10 3.31
CA VAL A 36 2.81 5.53 2.23
C VAL A 36 1.46 6.25 2.14
N ALA A 37 0.85 6.27 0.95
CA ALA A 37 -0.46 6.88 0.73
C ALA A 37 -1.56 6.13 1.47
N LYS A 38 -1.54 4.79 1.38
CA LYS A 38 -2.56 3.91 1.96
C LYS A 38 -2.12 2.44 1.94
N VAL A 39 -2.51 1.69 2.97
CA VAL A 39 -2.39 0.24 3.05
C VAL A 39 -3.76 -0.42 2.84
N TYR A 40 -3.84 -1.30 1.85
CA TYR A 40 -5.00 -2.16 1.60
C TYR A 40 -4.73 -3.58 2.10
N ARG A 41 -5.73 -4.23 2.68
CA ARG A 41 -5.68 -5.65 3.08
C ARG A 41 -6.87 -6.42 2.46
N PRO A 42 -6.86 -6.63 1.13
CA PRO A 42 -7.94 -7.31 0.43
C PRO A 42 -8.05 -8.78 0.85
N SER A 43 -9.26 -9.32 0.77
CA SER A 43 -9.58 -10.71 1.11
C SER A 43 -9.76 -11.61 -0.11
N THR A 44 -9.77 -11.04 -1.31
CA THR A 44 -9.92 -11.77 -2.58
C THR A 44 -8.93 -11.31 -3.64
N VAL A 45 -8.69 -12.16 -4.64
CA VAL A 45 -7.87 -11.80 -5.82
C VAL A 45 -8.54 -10.70 -6.64
N ASP A 46 -9.86 -10.72 -6.77
CA ASP A 46 -10.61 -9.72 -7.54
C ASP A 46 -10.48 -8.32 -6.94
N GLU A 47 -10.50 -8.20 -5.60
CA GLU A 47 -10.22 -6.93 -4.91
C GLU A 47 -8.81 -6.41 -5.21
N MET A 48 -7.79 -7.28 -5.17
CA MET A 48 -6.41 -6.90 -5.54
C MET A 48 -6.35 -6.39 -6.98
N VAL A 49 -6.99 -7.09 -7.91
CA VAL A 49 -7.05 -6.69 -9.32
C VAL A 49 -7.74 -5.34 -9.49
N ALA A 50 -8.86 -5.11 -8.79
CA ALA A 50 -9.57 -3.83 -8.84
C ALA A 50 -8.71 -2.67 -8.33
N ILE A 51 -8.00 -2.87 -7.22
CA ILE A 51 -7.08 -1.86 -6.64
C ILE A 51 -5.96 -1.53 -7.63
N VAL A 52 -5.28 -2.54 -8.18
CA VAL A 52 -4.16 -2.33 -9.12
C VAL A 52 -4.62 -1.62 -10.40
N LYS A 53 -5.78 -2.02 -10.96
CA LYS A 53 -6.36 -1.34 -12.13
C LYS A 53 -6.64 0.13 -11.86
N SER A 54 -7.27 0.41 -10.71
CA SER A 54 -7.58 1.79 -10.29
C SER A 54 -6.31 2.62 -10.10
N ALA A 55 -5.29 2.07 -9.44
CA ALA A 55 -4.00 2.73 -9.24
C ALA A 55 -3.29 3.00 -10.57
N SER A 56 -3.30 2.03 -11.49
CA SER A 56 -2.70 2.18 -12.83
C SER A 56 -3.34 3.32 -13.63
N VAL A 57 -4.67 3.45 -13.60
CA VAL A 57 -5.38 4.57 -14.27
C VAL A 57 -5.00 5.92 -13.66
N GLN A 58 -4.73 5.96 -12.36
CA GLN A 58 -4.37 7.17 -11.63
C GLN A 58 -2.87 7.48 -11.62
N GLY A 59 -2.03 6.59 -12.16
CA GLY A 59 -0.57 6.73 -12.08
C GLY A 59 -0.01 6.56 -10.67
N VAL A 60 -0.73 5.88 -9.78
CA VAL A 60 -0.35 5.63 -8.38
C VAL A 60 0.58 4.42 -8.31
N PRO A 61 1.81 4.55 -7.75
CA PRO A 61 2.71 3.41 -7.55
C PRO A 61 2.13 2.38 -6.58
N VAL A 62 2.39 1.10 -6.84
CA VAL A 62 1.89 -0.02 -6.02
C VAL A 62 3.05 -0.91 -5.58
N ARG A 63 3.06 -1.28 -4.29
CA ARG A 63 3.93 -2.34 -3.75
C ARG A 63 3.11 -3.42 -3.07
N ALA A 64 3.55 -4.66 -3.21
CA ALA A 64 3.00 -5.80 -2.49
C ALA A 64 3.77 -6.02 -1.19
N SER A 65 3.07 -6.38 -0.12
CA SER A 65 3.65 -6.82 1.15
C SER A 65 2.99 -8.11 1.61
N GLY A 66 3.80 -9.05 2.12
CA GLY A 66 3.29 -10.18 2.89
C GLY A 66 3.05 -9.79 4.35
N ASN A 67 3.76 -10.46 5.26
CA ASN A 67 3.72 -10.16 6.70
C ASN A 67 4.74 -9.13 7.17
N ALA A 68 5.47 -8.48 6.26
CA ALA A 68 6.45 -7.45 6.61
C ALA A 68 7.65 -7.92 7.48
N HIS A 69 8.25 -9.08 7.15
CA HIS A 69 9.43 -9.65 7.82
C HIS A 69 10.78 -9.41 7.09
N MET A 70 10.83 -8.45 6.18
CA MET A 70 12.04 -8.14 5.42
C MET A 70 13.02 -7.32 6.26
N TRP A 71 14.31 -7.56 5.98
CA TRP A 71 15.41 -6.71 6.45
C TRP A 71 15.77 -5.57 5.49
N TYR A 72 15.21 -5.57 4.28
CA TYR A 72 15.52 -4.62 3.22
C TYR A 72 14.26 -3.99 2.64
N ASP A 73 14.41 -2.84 2.02
CA ASP A 73 13.33 -1.99 1.48
C ASP A 73 12.74 -2.52 0.17
N THR A 74 12.57 -3.84 0.04
CA THR A 74 12.06 -4.46 -1.19
C THR A 74 10.57 -4.21 -1.43
N MET A 75 9.81 -3.98 -0.36
CA MET A 75 8.41 -3.58 -0.43
C MET A 75 8.20 -2.07 -0.19
N CYS A 76 9.26 -1.33 0.11
CA CYS A 76 9.15 0.07 0.50
C CYS A 76 9.73 1.01 -0.55
N SER A 77 9.11 2.18 -0.70
CA SER A 77 9.62 3.29 -1.51
C SER A 77 9.76 4.60 -0.74
N ASP A 78 9.30 4.65 0.53
CA ASP A 78 9.18 5.89 1.33
C ASP A 78 8.64 7.07 0.51
N ASP A 79 7.54 6.81 -0.18
CA ASP A 79 6.89 7.72 -1.10
C ASP A 79 5.41 7.87 -0.70
N PRO A 80 4.98 9.08 -0.30
CA PRO A 80 3.60 9.33 0.12
C PRO A 80 2.57 9.17 -1.01
N SER A 81 3.01 8.93 -2.26
CA SER A 81 2.13 8.56 -3.37
C SER A 81 1.95 7.04 -3.54
N THR A 82 2.77 6.22 -2.90
CA THR A 82 2.73 4.75 -3.06
C THR A 82 1.65 4.12 -2.18
N ILE A 83 0.87 3.19 -2.75
CA ILE A 83 -0.01 2.31 -1.96
C ILE A 83 0.65 0.95 -1.69
N ILE A 84 0.36 0.36 -0.54
CA ILE A 84 0.75 -1.00 -0.18
C ILE A 84 -0.47 -1.92 -0.27
N ILE A 85 -0.31 -3.09 -0.88
CA ILE A 85 -1.29 -4.18 -0.85
C ILE A 85 -0.73 -5.30 0.03
N LYS A 86 -1.34 -5.53 1.20
CA LYS A 86 -1.02 -6.63 2.11
C LYS A 86 -1.72 -7.91 1.66
N THR A 87 -0.96 -8.91 1.26
CA THR A 87 -1.47 -10.15 0.64
C THR A 87 -1.79 -11.26 1.63
N ASP A 88 -1.60 -11.02 2.93
CA ASP A 88 -1.70 -12.04 3.98
C ASP A 88 -3.12 -12.61 4.18
N ALA A 89 -4.16 -11.88 3.76
CA ALA A 89 -5.55 -12.33 3.79
C ALA A 89 -5.99 -13.08 2.51
N VAL A 90 -5.09 -13.24 1.53
CA VAL A 90 -5.32 -14.02 0.29
C VAL A 90 -4.44 -15.27 0.32
N ASN A 91 -4.64 -16.09 1.36
CA ASN A 91 -3.79 -17.23 1.72
C ASN A 91 -4.51 -18.59 1.64
N GLY A 92 -5.63 -18.67 0.92
CA GLY A 92 -6.38 -19.90 0.72
C GLY A 92 -5.56 -20.96 -0.03
N ILE A 93 -5.58 -22.20 0.48
CA ILE A 93 -4.99 -23.36 -0.18
C ILE A 93 -6.11 -24.10 -0.93
N SER A 94 -6.00 -24.22 -2.24
CA SER A 94 -6.90 -25.01 -3.08
C SER A 94 -6.17 -26.18 -3.75
N ASP A 95 -6.92 -27.15 -4.24
CA ASP A 95 -6.42 -28.25 -5.08
C ASP A 95 -5.28 -29.08 -4.44
N LEU A 96 -5.25 -29.10 -3.11
CA LEU A 96 -4.29 -29.90 -2.35
C LEU A 96 -4.62 -31.39 -2.52
N GLN A 97 -3.84 -32.08 -3.35
CA GLN A 97 -3.93 -33.54 -3.48
C GLN A 97 -2.94 -34.21 -2.51
N MET A 98 -3.46 -34.98 -1.56
CA MET A 98 -2.65 -35.77 -0.64
C MET A 98 -2.80 -37.25 -0.96
N SER A 99 -1.82 -37.85 -1.63
CA SER A 99 -1.74 -39.31 -1.77
C SER A 99 -1.17 -39.92 -0.48
N GLY A 100 -1.99 -40.65 0.29
CA GLY A 100 -1.51 -41.39 1.46
C GLY A 100 -2.22 -41.10 2.79
N GLY A 101 -3.33 -40.36 2.78
CA GLY A 101 -4.36 -40.39 3.82
C GLY A 101 -3.88 -40.35 5.28
N VAL A 102 -3.38 -39.21 5.75
CA VAL A 102 -3.60 -38.80 7.15
C VAL A 102 -3.69 -37.26 7.25
N CYS A 103 -4.92 -36.74 7.21
CA CYS A 103 -5.26 -35.50 7.90
C CYS A 103 -6.46 -35.83 8.80
N HIS A 104 -6.19 -36.29 10.02
CA HIS A 104 -7.18 -36.28 11.08
C HIS A 104 -7.00 -34.98 11.85
N GLY A 105 -7.75 -33.95 11.47
CA GLY A 105 -7.84 -32.70 12.22
C GLY A 105 -9.16 -32.67 12.98
N TYR A 106 -9.08 -32.61 14.31
CA TYR A 106 -10.17 -32.20 15.19
C TYR A 106 -10.37 -30.69 15.12
#